data_AF-A0A5C7XGD2-F1
#
_entry.id   AF-A0A5C7XGD2-F1
#
_cell.length_a   1.000
_cell.length_b   1.000
_cell.length_c   1.000
_cell.angle_alpha   90.00
_cell.angle_beta   90.00
_cell.angle_gamma   90.00
#
_symmetry.space_group_name_H-M   'P 1'
#
loop_
_entity.id
_entity.type
_entity.pdbx_description
1 polymer ?
#
loop_
_entity_poly.entity_id
_entity_poly.type
_entity_poly.pdbx_seq_one_letter_code
_entity_poly.pdbx_strand_id
1 'polypeptide(L)'
;MVWDAFTIFEQMLIFVTIGSQMYIAIRVIALAHGAEQYVRMMSFSTGFLMFLISRALGVTFADMMIQAHTYDSTMLMLVTGAVLPFVVGVFISELTIIALFLGKPVPIRMVLMVAAFTISQAAYTNFVAWTTKITTLDKAFIPNLCYAVAVGIWLTFRFRGIKPGALSGKPEDP
;
A
#
# COMPACT_ATOMS: atom_id res chain seq x y z
N MET A 1 9.56 -25.20 5.71
CA MET A 1 10.05 -23.84 6.01
C MET A 1 10.54 -23.90 7.43
N VAL A 2 11.82 -23.61 7.66
CA VAL A 2 12.33 -23.44 9.01
C VAL A 2 11.93 -22.02 9.41
N TRP A 3 11.17 -21.91 10.50
CA TRP A 3 10.77 -20.61 11.04
C TRP A 3 11.94 -20.04 11.83
N ASP A 4 12.81 -19.34 11.13
CA ASP A 4 13.89 -18.61 11.79
C ASP A 4 13.33 -17.35 12.46
N ALA A 5 13.99 -16.90 13.52
CA ALA A 5 13.56 -15.71 14.27
C ALA A 5 13.40 -14.47 13.35
N PHE A 6 14.20 -14.40 12.29
CA PHE A 6 14.14 -13.35 11.28
C PHE A 6 12.84 -13.41 10.45
N THR A 7 12.47 -14.58 9.94
CA THR A 7 11.22 -14.82 9.21
C THR A 7 9.99 -14.46 10.06
N ILE A 8 10.02 -14.77 11.36
CA ILE A 8 8.94 -14.38 12.31
C ILE A 8 8.85 -12.86 12.41
N PHE A 9 9.99 -12.19 12.56
CA PHE A 9 10.06 -10.73 12.67
C PHE A 9 9.53 -10.05 11.40
N GLU A 10 9.90 -10.53 10.21
CA GLU A 10 9.39 -10.01 8.94
C GLU A 10 7.87 -10.15 8.83
N GLN A 11 7.31 -11.29 9.22
CA GLN A 11 5.85 -11.51 9.22
C GLN A 11 5.15 -10.54 10.18
N MET A 12 5.71 -10.32 11.37
CA MET A 12 5.17 -9.32 12.31
C MET A 12 5.15 -7.92 11.71
N LEU A 13 6.22 -7.50 11.02
CA LEU A 13 6.25 -6.19 10.36
C LEU A 13 5.19 -6.05 9.26
N ILE A 14 4.93 -7.09 8.48
CA ILE A 14 3.84 -7.08 7.49
C ILE A 14 2.49 -6.92 8.18
N PHE A 15 2.22 -7.70 9.23
CA PHE A 15 0.94 -7.60 9.93
C PHE A 15 0.73 -6.23 10.57
N VAL A 16 1.78 -5.64 11.14
CA VAL A 16 1.73 -4.26 11.68
C VAL A 16 1.48 -3.25 10.56
N THR A 17 2.12 -3.42 9.39
CA THR A 17 1.92 -2.52 8.24
C THR A 17 0.50 -2.60 7.71
N ILE A 18 -0.01 -3.80 7.42
CA ILE A 18 -1.39 -4.01 6.96
C ILE A 18 -2.38 -3.52 8.01
N GLY A 19 -2.16 -3.86 9.28
CA GLY A 19 -3.02 -3.46 10.39
C GLY A 19 -3.09 -1.95 10.57
N SER A 20 -1.95 -1.25 10.47
CA SER A 20 -1.90 0.22 10.60
C SER A 20 -2.62 0.92 9.44
N GLN A 21 -2.42 0.46 8.20
CA GLN A 21 -3.13 1.00 7.03
C GLN A 21 -4.64 0.75 7.13
N MET A 22 -5.04 -0.45 7.57
CA MET A 22 -6.45 -0.80 7.78
C MET A 22 -7.09 0.06 8.88
N TYR A 23 -6.39 0.24 10.01
CA TYR A 23 -6.85 1.08 11.11
C TYR A 23 -7.09 2.52 10.67
N ILE A 24 -6.13 3.12 9.94
CA ILE A 24 -6.25 4.48 9.43
C ILE A 24 -7.42 4.57 8.43
N ALA A 25 -7.54 3.62 7.50
CA ALA A 25 -8.62 3.62 6.52
C ALA A 25 -10.00 3.56 7.18
N ILE A 26 -10.19 2.65 8.15
CA ILE A 26 -11.44 2.54 8.93
C ILE A 26 -11.73 3.85 9.65
N ARG A 27 -10.73 4.44 10.32
CA ARG A 27 -10.90 5.71 11.03
C ARG A 27 -11.32 6.84 10.09
N VAL A 28 -10.68 6.97 8.93
CA VAL A 28 -10.99 8.02 7.94
C VAL A 28 -12.39 7.85 7.35
N ILE A 29 -12.85 6.61 7.16
CA ILE A 29 -14.23 6.33 6.72
C ILE A 29 -15.22 6.67 7.84
N ALA A 30 -14.95 6.25 9.07
CA ALA A 30 -15.84 6.45 10.22
C ALA A 30 -15.99 7.93 10.64
N LEU A 31 -14.99 8.76 10.39
CA LEU A 31 -15.03 10.21 10.65
C LEU A 31 -15.87 11.00 9.62
N ALA A 32 -16.29 10.38 8.51
CA ALA A 32 -17.18 11.02 7.54
C ALA A 32 -18.65 10.80 7.92
N HIS A 33 -19.51 11.74 7.53
CA HIS A 33 -20.96 11.66 7.76
C HIS A 33 -21.75 11.73 6.45
N GLY A 34 -22.90 11.04 6.42
CA GLY A 34 -23.84 11.08 5.29
C GLY A 34 -23.27 10.47 4.01
N ALA A 35 -23.54 11.10 2.86
CA ALA A 35 -23.14 10.60 1.54
C ALA A 35 -21.62 10.45 1.38
N GLU A 36 -20.82 11.26 2.09
CA GLU A 36 -19.35 11.17 2.03
C GLU A 36 -18.83 9.84 2.59
N GLN A 37 -19.45 9.34 3.66
CA GLN A 37 -19.07 8.06 4.26
C GLN A 37 -19.28 6.90 3.28
N TYR A 38 -20.42 6.91 2.58
CA TYR A 38 -20.70 5.94 1.52
C TYR A 38 -19.67 6.02 0.39
N VAL A 39 -19.35 7.22 -0.10
CA VAL A 39 -18.36 7.40 -1.18
C VAL A 39 -16.96 6.95 -0.75
N ARG A 40 -16.55 7.23 0.50
CA ARG A 40 -15.26 6.76 1.03
C ARG A 40 -15.19 5.23 1.15
N MET A 41 -16.28 4.60 1.59
CA MET A 41 -16.39 3.15 1.63
C MET A 41 -16.34 2.54 0.22
N MET A 42 -17.07 3.12 -0.73
CA MET A 42 -17.01 2.70 -2.14
C MET A 42 -15.61 2.85 -2.72
N SER A 43 -14.92 3.97 -2.45
CA SER A 43 -13.55 4.22 -2.91
C SER A 43 -12.57 3.18 -2.36
N PHE A 44 -12.72 2.80 -1.09
CA PHE A 44 -11.94 1.73 -0.47
C PHE A 44 -12.22 0.37 -1.15
N SER A 45 -13.49 0.02 -1.37
CA SER A 45 -13.89 -1.17 -2.13
C SER A 45 -13.37 -1.17 -3.57
N THR A 46 -13.34 -0.02 -4.25
CA THR A 46 -12.76 0.11 -5.59
C THR A 46 -11.28 -0.24 -5.60
N GLY A 47 -10.52 0.12 -4.56
CA GLY A 47 -9.12 -0.29 -4.41
C GLY A 47 -8.95 -1.82 -4.36
N PHE A 48 -9.81 -2.52 -3.61
CA PHE A 48 -9.85 -3.99 -3.61
C PHE A 48 -10.23 -4.57 -4.98
N LEU A 49 -11.25 -4.01 -5.63
CA LEU A 49 -11.68 -4.47 -6.95
C LEU A 49 -10.59 -4.28 -8.00
N MET A 50 -9.88 -3.15 -7.97
CA MET A 50 -8.71 -2.95 -8.84
C MET A 50 -7.63 -3.99 -8.59
N PHE A 51 -7.37 -4.35 -7.34
CA PHE A 51 -6.44 -5.44 -7.03
C PHE A 51 -6.92 -6.77 -7.61
N LEU A 52 -8.20 -7.11 -7.47
CA LEU A 52 -8.75 -8.36 -8.02
C LEU A 52 -8.64 -8.41 -9.55
N ILE A 53 -8.86 -7.28 -10.22
CA ILE A 53 -8.65 -7.16 -11.67
C ILE A 53 -7.16 -7.35 -11.99
N SER A 54 -6.25 -6.68 -11.29
CA SER A 54 -4.80 -6.85 -11.48
C SER A 54 -4.34 -8.29 -11.26
N ARG A 55 -4.92 -8.97 -10.27
CA ARG A 55 -4.67 -10.40 -10.01
C ARG A 55 -5.19 -11.28 -11.15
N ALA A 56 -6.39 -11.03 -11.65
CA ALA A 56 -6.94 -11.78 -12.78
C ALA A 56 -6.11 -11.59 -14.06
N LEU A 57 -5.52 -10.41 -14.25
CA LEU A 57 -4.64 -10.08 -15.37
C LEU A 57 -3.18 -10.56 -15.17
N GLY A 58 -2.82 -11.09 -14.00
CA GLY A 58 -1.46 -11.55 -13.70
C GLY A 58 -0.42 -10.42 -13.60
N VAL A 59 -0.85 -9.21 -13.22
CA VAL A 59 0.00 -8.00 -13.11
C VAL A 59 0.22 -7.55 -11.66
N THR A 60 0.04 -8.44 -10.70
CA THR A 60 0.39 -8.15 -9.29
C THR A 60 1.89 -8.25 -9.09
N PHE A 61 2.41 -7.66 -8.00
CA PHE A 61 3.83 -7.79 -7.66
C PHE A 61 4.25 -9.26 -7.50
N ALA A 62 3.38 -10.08 -6.90
CA ALA A 62 3.63 -11.51 -6.74
C ALA A 62 3.75 -12.22 -8.10
N ASP A 63 2.82 -11.95 -9.03
CA ASP A 63 2.82 -12.58 -10.35
C ASP A 63 4.04 -12.13 -11.18
N MET A 64 4.38 -10.84 -11.12
CA MET A 64 5.57 -10.29 -11.79
C MET A 64 6.87 -10.87 -11.22
N MET A 65 6.94 -11.11 -9.91
CA MET A 65 8.10 -11.75 -9.27
C MET A 65 8.23 -13.23 -9.67
N ILE A 66 7.13 -13.96 -9.76
CA ILE A 66 7.14 -15.35 -10.23
C ILE A 66 7.61 -15.40 -11.69
N GLN A 67 7.06 -14.53 -12.56
CA GLN A 67 7.50 -14.45 -13.96
C GLN A 67 8.98 -14.11 -14.06
N ALA A 68 9.46 -13.11 -13.30
CA ALA A 68 10.86 -12.72 -13.30
C ALA A 68 11.81 -13.86 -12.88
N HIS A 69 11.37 -14.70 -11.96
CA HIS A 69 12.12 -15.88 -11.55
C HIS A 69 12.13 -16.95 -12.66
N THR A 70 11.00 -17.21 -13.30
CA THR A 70 10.90 -18.17 -14.42
C THR A 70 11.81 -17.79 -15.60
N TYR A 71 11.99 -16.49 -15.86
CA TYR A 71 12.87 -15.99 -16.92
C TYR A 71 14.34 -15.83 -16.50
N ASP A 72 14.69 -16.16 -15.25
CA ASP A 72 16.04 -16.04 -14.66
C ASP A 72 16.72 -14.67 -14.90
N SER A 73 15.90 -13.62 -15.00
CA SER A 73 16.34 -12.28 -15.34
C SER A 73 16.54 -11.45 -14.07
N THR A 74 17.80 -11.34 -13.63
CA THR A 74 18.20 -10.51 -12.49
C THR A 74 17.75 -9.06 -12.64
N MET A 75 17.76 -8.53 -13.87
CA MET A 75 17.33 -7.15 -14.13
C MET A 75 15.82 -6.99 -13.93
N LEU A 76 15.01 -7.96 -14.39
CA LEU A 76 13.57 -7.92 -14.18
C LEU A 76 13.24 -8.03 -12.68
N MET A 77 13.94 -8.91 -11.96
CA MET A 77 13.79 -9.06 -10.50
C MET A 77 14.16 -7.80 -9.72
N LEU A 78 15.20 -7.07 -10.14
CA LEU A 78 15.57 -5.79 -9.53
C LEU A 78 14.53 -4.70 -9.80
N VAL A 79 14.00 -4.64 -11.02
CA VAL A 79 13.00 -3.64 -11.41
C VAL A 79 11.67 -3.89 -10.69
N THR A 80 11.17 -5.12 -10.69
CA THR A 80 9.90 -5.47 -10.04
C THR A 80 10.01 -5.54 -8.53
N GLY A 81 11.18 -5.94 -8.03
CA GLY A 81 11.47 -6.09 -6.60
C GLY A 81 11.83 -4.81 -5.88
N ALA A 82 12.55 -3.87 -6.52
CA ALA A 82 13.07 -2.69 -5.83
C ALA A 82 12.63 -1.38 -6.49
N VAL A 83 12.90 -1.20 -7.79
CA VAL A 83 12.72 0.09 -8.46
C VAL A 83 11.24 0.48 -8.54
N LEU A 84 10.39 -0.40 -9.04
CA LEU A 84 8.97 -0.10 -9.25
C LEU A 84 8.23 0.11 -7.91
N PRO A 85 8.38 -0.75 -6.89
CA PRO A 85 7.80 -0.52 -5.57
C PRO A 85 8.29 0.77 -4.90
N PHE A 86 9.57 1.13 -5.09
CA PHE A 86 10.11 2.37 -4.55
C PHE A 86 9.48 3.61 -5.20
N VAL A 87 9.43 3.66 -6.54
CA VAL A 87 8.80 4.76 -7.30
C VAL A 87 7.31 4.89 -6.94
N VAL A 88 6.61 3.77 -6.85
CA VAL A 88 5.21 3.73 -6.40
C VAL A 88 5.08 4.26 -4.96
N GLY A 89 5.99 3.89 -4.06
CA GLY A 89 6.02 4.40 -2.68
C GLY A 89 6.19 5.91 -2.60
N VAL A 90 7.11 6.48 -3.39
CA VAL A 90 7.30 7.94 -3.50
C VAL A 90 6.02 8.62 -4.01
N PHE A 91 5.43 8.10 -5.09
CA PHE A 91 4.23 8.67 -5.69
C PHE A 91 3.03 8.64 -4.74
N ILE A 92 2.80 7.51 -4.06
CA ILE A 92 1.73 7.37 -3.07
C ILE A 92 1.95 8.30 -1.88
N SER A 93 3.19 8.49 -1.45
CA SER A 93 3.52 9.43 -0.37
C SER A 93 3.23 10.86 -0.76
N GLU A 94 3.60 11.28 -1.97
CA GLU A 94 3.23 12.59 -2.52
C GLU A 94 1.72 12.79 -2.55
N LEU A 95 0.96 11.83 -3.08
CA LEU A 95 -0.50 11.88 -3.09
C LEU A 95 -1.09 12.00 -1.68
N THR A 96 -0.52 11.26 -0.72
CA THR A 96 -0.96 11.30 0.68
C THR A 96 -0.70 12.66 1.30
N ILE A 97 0.48 13.23 1.08
CA ILE A 97 0.82 14.57 1.58
C ILE A 97 -0.09 15.62 0.93
N ILE A 98 -0.30 15.57 -0.38
CA ILE A 98 -1.22 16.47 -1.10
C ILE A 98 -2.64 16.34 -0.54
N ALA A 99 -3.11 15.12 -0.25
CA ALA A 99 -4.43 14.91 0.34
C ALA A 99 -4.55 15.52 1.73
N LEU A 100 -3.51 15.38 2.57
CA LEU A 100 -3.45 15.97 3.90
C LEU A 100 -3.40 17.51 3.86
N PHE A 101 -2.73 18.10 2.86
CA PHE A 101 -2.63 19.56 2.72
C PHE A 101 -3.89 20.21 2.12
N LEU A 102 -4.53 19.56 1.14
CA LEU A 102 -5.68 20.13 0.46
C LEU A 102 -6.97 20.01 1.27
N GLY A 103 -7.09 19.03 2.17
CA GLY A 103 -8.31 18.79 2.96
C GLY A 103 -9.56 18.52 2.11
N LYS A 104 -9.40 18.36 0.79
CA LYS A 104 -10.49 18.16 -0.16
C LYS A 104 -10.94 16.69 -0.14
N PRO A 105 -12.24 16.42 -0.33
CA PRO A 105 -12.77 15.06 -0.27
C PRO A 105 -12.20 14.14 -1.37
N VAL A 106 -11.90 14.67 -2.56
CA VAL A 106 -11.40 13.87 -3.70
C VAL A 106 -10.02 13.24 -3.43
N PRO A 107 -8.97 14.00 -3.01
CA PRO A 107 -7.69 13.40 -2.62
C PRO A 107 -7.80 12.34 -1.52
N ILE A 108 -8.66 12.54 -0.52
CA ILE A 108 -8.86 11.58 0.58
C ILE A 108 -9.40 10.24 0.03
N ARG A 109 -10.38 10.31 -0.87
CA ARG A 109 -10.95 9.12 -1.53
C ARG A 109 -9.89 8.39 -2.36
N MET A 110 -9.07 9.13 -3.13
CA MET A 110 -7.96 8.55 -3.89
C MET A 110 -6.95 7.82 -2.99
N VAL A 111 -6.60 8.42 -1.85
CA VAL A 111 -5.69 7.79 -0.88
C VAL A 111 -6.31 6.51 -0.30
N LEU A 112 -7.60 6.50 0.03
CA LEU A 112 -8.29 5.28 0.51
C LEU A 112 -8.28 4.16 -0.53
N MET A 113 -8.49 4.51 -1.80
CA MET A 113 -8.47 3.56 -2.91
C MET A 113 -7.07 2.95 -3.09
N VAL A 114 -6.04 3.79 -3.08
CA VAL A 114 -4.64 3.37 -3.15
C VAL A 114 -4.26 2.50 -1.94
N ALA A 115 -4.68 2.88 -0.74
CA ALA A 115 -4.41 2.12 0.48
C ALA A 115 -5.01 0.71 0.42
N ALA A 116 -6.28 0.57 0.01
CA ALA A 116 -6.90 -0.75 -0.16
C ALA A 116 -6.17 -1.61 -1.20
N PHE A 117 -5.77 -1.02 -2.32
CA PHE A 117 -4.99 -1.71 -3.35
C PHE A 117 -3.64 -2.20 -2.79
N THR A 118 -2.90 -1.35 -2.10
CA THR A 118 -1.61 -1.69 -1.50
C THR A 118 -1.72 -2.75 -0.41
N ILE A 119 -2.71 -2.66 0.48
CA ILE A 119 -2.99 -3.69 1.50
C ILE A 119 -3.19 -5.04 0.82
N SER A 120 -3.97 -5.07 -0.26
CA SER A 120 -4.27 -6.28 -1.00
C SER A 120 -3.04 -6.87 -1.68
N GLN A 121 -2.19 -6.02 -2.28
CA GLN A 121 -0.91 -6.43 -2.86
C GLN A 121 0.02 -7.04 -1.80
N ALA A 122 0.15 -6.39 -0.63
CA ALA A 122 0.98 -6.88 0.46
C ALA A 122 0.48 -8.23 0.99
N ALA A 123 -0.83 -8.37 1.21
CA ALA A 123 -1.44 -9.61 1.68
C ALA A 123 -1.28 -10.75 0.67
N TYR A 124 -1.50 -10.49 -0.62
CA TYR A 124 -1.37 -11.50 -1.67
C TYR A 124 0.07 -11.93 -1.89
N THR A 125 1.01 -10.98 -1.91
CA THR A 125 2.45 -11.27 -2.02
C THR A 125 2.91 -12.16 -0.87
N ASN A 126 2.45 -11.87 0.37
CA ASN A 126 2.76 -12.71 1.53
C ASN A 126 2.13 -14.12 1.41
N PHE A 127 0.88 -14.21 0.96
CA PHE A 127 0.21 -15.49 0.73
C PHE A 127 0.94 -16.35 -0.32
N VAL A 128 1.35 -15.75 -1.44
CA VAL A 128 2.08 -16.43 -2.51
C VAL A 128 3.45 -16.91 -2.03
N ALA A 129 4.18 -16.06 -1.29
CA ALA A 129 5.48 -16.41 -0.71
C ALA A 129 5.40 -17.62 0.24
N TRP A 130 4.34 -17.68 1.04
CA TRP A 130 4.09 -18.81 1.94
C TRP A 130 3.75 -20.10 1.18
N THR A 131 2.93 -20.01 0.14
CA THR A 131 2.31 -21.18 -0.50
C THR A 131 3.15 -21.81 -1.60
N THR A 132 3.87 -21.01 -2.39
CA THR A 132 4.49 -21.51 -3.64
C THR A 132 5.92 -22.04 -3.46
N LYS A 133 6.67 -21.63 -2.43
CA LYS A 133 8.11 -22.00 -2.23
C LYS A 133 9.04 -21.70 -3.43
N ILE A 134 8.54 -21.05 -4.48
CA ILE A 134 9.30 -20.70 -5.70
C ILE A 134 10.30 -19.57 -5.39
N THR A 135 9.92 -18.64 -4.52
CA THR A 135 10.76 -17.57 -4.00
C THR A 135 10.99 -17.77 -2.51
N THR A 136 12.21 -17.55 -2.03
CA THR A 136 12.48 -17.47 -0.58
C THR A 136 11.69 -16.32 0.02
N LEU A 137 11.25 -16.47 1.27
CA LEU A 137 10.43 -15.46 1.96
C LEU A 137 11.10 -14.08 1.84
N ASP A 138 12.40 -14.00 2.12
CA ASP A 138 13.21 -12.79 2.02
C ASP A 138 13.12 -12.09 0.65
N LYS A 139 13.09 -12.85 -0.46
CA LYS A 139 13.04 -12.29 -1.83
C LYS A 139 11.64 -11.80 -2.21
N ALA A 140 10.61 -12.47 -1.73
CA ALA A 140 9.23 -12.03 -1.93
C ALA A 140 8.90 -10.76 -1.12
N PHE A 141 9.71 -10.44 -0.12
CA PHE A 141 9.52 -9.30 0.78
C PHE A 141 10.21 -8.02 0.28
N ILE A 142 11.20 -8.13 -0.62
CA ILE A 142 11.92 -6.98 -1.21
C ILE A 142 10.94 -5.91 -1.75
N PRO A 143 9.89 -6.26 -2.55
CA PRO A 143 8.92 -5.26 -3.02
C PRO A 143 8.24 -4.48 -1.90
N ASN A 144 7.78 -5.19 -0.87
CA ASN A 144 7.06 -4.58 0.25
C ASN A 144 7.99 -3.70 1.11
N LEU A 145 9.23 -4.16 1.34
CA LEU A 145 10.24 -3.40 2.07
C LEU A 145 10.65 -2.14 1.31
N CYS A 146 10.95 -2.24 0.01
CA CYS A 146 11.29 -1.09 -0.82
C CYS A 146 10.16 -0.06 -0.88
N TYR A 147 8.92 -0.54 -1.00
CA TYR A 147 7.74 0.32 -0.90
C TYR A 147 7.63 1.02 0.47
N ALA A 148 7.72 0.27 1.57
CA ALA A 148 7.58 0.82 2.92
C ALA A 148 8.70 1.81 3.27
N VAL A 149 9.94 1.52 2.88
CA VAL A 149 11.10 2.41 3.05
C VAL A 149 10.91 3.68 2.22
N ALA A 150 10.49 3.57 0.96
CA ALA A 150 10.20 4.74 0.13
C ALA A 150 9.15 5.64 0.79
N VAL A 151 8.06 5.04 1.28
CA VAL A 151 7.00 5.79 1.97
C VAL A 151 7.51 6.45 3.25
N GLY A 152 8.20 5.69 4.10
CA GLY A 152 8.73 6.19 5.37
C GLY A 152 9.73 7.34 5.20
N ILE A 153 10.71 7.17 4.30
CA ILE A 153 11.70 8.21 4.00
C ILE A 153 11.00 9.44 3.44
N TRP A 154 10.14 9.27 2.44
CA TRP A 154 9.51 10.39 1.75
C TRP A 154 8.61 11.20 2.67
N LEU A 155 7.77 10.53 3.47
CA LEU A 155 6.96 11.20 4.48
C LEU A 155 7.83 11.92 5.51
N THR A 156 8.90 11.31 6.01
CA THR A 156 9.77 11.91 7.04
C THR A 156 10.39 13.24 6.58
N PHE A 157 10.89 13.31 5.35
CA PHE A 157 11.56 14.52 4.86
C PHE A 157 10.63 15.57 4.25
N ARG A 158 9.50 15.13 3.67
CA ARG A 158 8.63 16.01 2.88
C ARG A 158 7.42 16.50 3.68
N PHE A 159 7.00 15.79 4.72
CA PHE A 159 5.86 16.19 5.54
C PHE A 159 6.23 17.38 6.45
N ARG A 160 5.62 18.54 6.21
CA ARG A 160 5.89 19.79 6.95
C ARG A 160 4.79 20.19 7.95
N GLY A 161 4.06 19.21 8.49
CA GLY A 161 2.96 19.42 9.45
C GLY A 161 1.61 19.71 8.78
N ILE A 162 0.51 19.41 9.48
CA ILE A 162 -0.88 19.57 9.01
C ILE A 162 -1.45 20.91 9.52
N LYS A 163 -2.11 21.67 8.65
CA LYS A 163 -2.95 22.81 9.09
C LYS A 163 -4.13 22.28 9.93
N PRO A 164 -4.42 22.85 11.12
CA PRO A 164 -5.58 22.43 11.92
C PRO A 164 -6.86 22.53 11.08
N GLY A 165 -7.64 21.44 10.98
CA GLY A 165 -8.92 21.40 10.26
C GLY A 165 -8.99 20.48 9.04
N ALA A 166 -7.87 20.09 8.44
CA ALA A 166 -7.83 19.32 7.18
C ALA A 166 -8.50 17.92 7.24
N LEU A 167 -8.63 17.34 8.44
CA LEU A 167 -9.27 16.05 8.67
C LEU A 167 -10.75 16.15 9.06
N SER A 168 -11.24 17.35 9.39
CA SER A 168 -12.58 17.56 9.95
C SER A 168 -13.68 17.57 8.91
N GLY A 169 -13.37 17.74 7.61
CA GLY A 169 -14.38 17.88 6.56
C GLY A 169 -15.37 19.04 6.77
N LYS A 170 -15.17 19.90 7.77
CA LYS A 170 -15.93 21.13 7.93
C LYS A 170 -15.47 22.08 6.82
N PRO A 171 -16.37 22.59 5.98
CA PRO A 171 -16.03 23.71 5.14
C PRO A 171 -15.53 24.83 6.05
N GLU A 172 -14.44 25.49 5.65
CA GLU A 172 -14.13 26.81 6.19
C GLU A 172 -15.35 27.68 5.86
N ASP A 173 -16.11 28.07 6.90
CA ASP A 173 -17.06 29.16 6.76
C ASP A 173 -16.27 30.44 6.40
N PRO A 174 -16.82 31.29 5.53
CA PRO A 174 -16.10 32.14 4.57
C PRO A 174 -15.15 33.19 5.15
#